data_AF-A0A943NXJ5-F1
#
_entry.id   AF-A0A943NXJ5-F1
#
_cell.length_a   1.000
_cell.length_b   1.000
_cell.length_c   1.000
_cell.angle_alpha   90.00
_cell.angle_beta   90.00
_cell.angle_gamma   90.00
#
_symmetry.space_group_name_H-M   'P 1'
#
loop_
_entity.id
_entity.type
_entity.pdbx_description
1 polymer ?
#
loop_
_entity_poly.entity_id
_entity_poly.type
_entity_poly.pdbx_seq_one_letter_code
_entity_poly.pdbx_strand_id
1 'polypeptide(L)'
;MLLMEYDKEAEEAYIRKESLETGIEQGIEQGISLVVKTLIQTFQEIGISRDNTLFKLEEKFSLSTQEAERYLNLYWSDKQD
;
A
#
# COMPACT_ATOMS: atom_id res chain seq x y z
N MET A 1 -14.90 11.27 45.97
CA MET A 1 -14.45 11.48 44.58
C MET A 1 -14.63 10.14 43.88
N LEU A 2 -15.60 10.06 42.97
CA LEU A 2 -15.92 8.84 42.23
C LEU A 2 -14.86 8.68 41.14
N LEU A 3 -13.73 8.07 41.50
CA LEU A 3 -12.82 7.54 40.48
C LEU A 3 -13.57 6.34 39.92
N MET A 4 -14.21 6.52 38.75
CA MET A 4 -14.89 5.46 38.03
C MET A 4 -13.98 4.22 38.02
N GLU A 5 -14.53 3.05 38.36
CA GLU A 5 -13.79 1.80 38.30
C GLU A 5 -13.16 1.68 36.91
N TYR A 6 -11.83 1.75 36.89
CA TYR A 6 -11.04 1.61 35.69
C TYR A 6 -11.22 0.19 35.16
N ASP A 7 -11.99 0.05 34.08
CA ASP A 7 -12.18 -1.22 33.39
C ASP A 7 -10.97 -1.53 32.52
N LYS A 8 -9.95 -2.09 33.19
CA LYS A 8 -8.69 -2.53 32.56
C LYS A 8 -8.94 -3.52 31.41
N GLU A 9 -9.98 -4.34 31.51
CA GLU A 9 -10.30 -5.34 30.48
C GLU A 9 -10.80 -4.68 29.20
N ALA A 10 -11.60 -3.62 29.33
CA ALA A 10 -12.05 -2.81 28.19
C ALA A 10 -10.87 -2.13 27.46
N GLU A 11 -9.88 -1.59 28.20
CA GLU A 11 -8.70 -0.97 27.58
C GLU A 11 -7.81 -2.01 26.87
N GLU A 12 -7.55 -3.16 27.48
CA GLU A 12 -6.79 -4.24 26.85
C GLU A 12 -7.50 -4.81 25.61
N ALA A 13 -8.83 -4.86 25.62
CA ALA A 13 -9.62 -5.23 24.45
C ALA A 13 -9.53 -4.17 23.34
N TYR A 14 -9.60 -2.89 23.70
CA TYR A 14 -9.44 -1.78 22.75
C TYR A 14 -8.07 -1.80 22.07
N ILE A 15 -6.99 -1.88 22.85
CA ILE A 15 -5.61 -1.91 22.31
C ILE A 15 -5.39 -3.12 21.41
N ARG A 16 -5.92 -4.29 21.78
CA ARG A 16 -5.83 -5.50 20.95
C ARG A 16 -6.53 -5.31 19.60
N LYS A 17 -7.72 -4.70 19.62
CA LYS A 17 -8.48 -4.43 18.39
C LYS A 17 -7.73 -3.43 17.50
N GLU A 18 -7.27 -2.32 18.07
CA GLU A 18 -6.51 -1.29 17.34
C GLU A 18 -5.22 -1.85 16.74
N SER A 19 -4.49 -2.69 17.50
CA SER A 19 -3.27 -3.34 17.05
C SER A 19 -3.53 -4.31 15.90
N LEU A 20 -4.64 -5.06 15.96
CA LEU A 20 -5.04 -5.97 14.89
C LEU A 20 -5.46 -5.22 13.63
N GLU A 21 -6.27 -4.17 13.77
CA GLU A 21 -6.70 -3.33 12.64
C GLU A 21 -5.50 -2.69 11.95
N THR A 22 -4.58 -2.12 12.73
CA THR A 22 -3.32 -1.54 12.22
C THR A 22 -2.47 -2.59 11.51
N GLY A 23 -2.33 -3.79 12.08
CA GLY A 23 -1.55 -4.87 11.48
C GLY A 23 -2.15 -5.36 10.15
N ILE A 24 -3.47 -5.44 10.06
CA ILE A 24 -4.18 -5.81 8.83
C ILE A 24 -3.98 -4.72 7.77
N GLU A 25 -4.15 -3.45 8.12
CA GLU A 25 -3.98 -2.32 7.20
C GLU A 25 -2.55 -2.27 6.64
N GLN A 26 -1.54 -2.39 7.52
CA GLN A 26 -0.14 -2.45 7.10
C GLN A 26 0.16 -3.65 6.19
N GLY A 27 -0.41 -4.82 6.49
CA GLY A 27 -0.24 -6.02 5.66
C GLY A 27 -0.83 -5.84 4.26
N ILE A 28 -2.00 -5.20 4.16
CA ILE A 28 -2.65 -4.88 2.89
C ILE A 28 -1.81 -3.87 2.11
N GLU A 29 -1.36 -2.80 2.74
CA GLU A 29 -0.53 -1.77 2.09
C GLU A 29 0.77 -2.35 1.54
N GLN A 30 1.47 -3.18 2.32
CA GLN A 30 2.68 -3.87 1.89
C GLN A 30 2.41 -4.81 0.71
N GLY A 31 1.31 -5.56 0.74
CA GLY A 31 0.90 -6.44 -0.34
C GLY A 31 0.63 -5.69 -1.66
N ILE A 32 -0.11 -4.58 -1.58
CA ILE A 32 -0.40 -3.71 -2.74
C ILE A 32 0.90 -3.14 -3.30
N SER A 33 1.76 -2.58 -2.44
CA SER A 33 3.06 -2.02 -2.83
C SER A 33 3.93 -3.04 -3.57
N LEU A 34 4.01 -4.28 -3.06
CA LEU A 34 4.79 -5.34 -3.69
C LEU A 34 4.26 -5.69 -5.08
N VAL A 35 2.94 -5.88 -5.22
CA VAL A 35 2.33 -6.25 -6.50
C VAL A 35 2.50 -5.13 -7.52
N VAL A 36 2.29 -3.87 -7.13
CA VAL A 36 2.48 -2.71 -8.00
C VAL A 36 3.94 -2.59 -8.47
N LYS A 37 4.90 -2.77 -7.55
CA LYS A 37 6.34 -2.79 -7.89
C LYS A 37 6.64 -3.89 -8.92
N THR A 38 6.21 -5.12 -8.66
CA THR A 38 6.46 -6.25 -9.56
C THR A 38 5.85 -6.00 -10.94
N LEU A 39 4.64 -5.44 -11.03
CA LEU A 39 4.03 -5.12 -12.31
C LEU A 39 4.81 -4.07 -13.09
N ILE A 40 5.24 -2.99 -12.42
CA ILE A 40 6.06 -1.93 -13.02
C ILE A 40 7.34 -2.51 -13.60
N GLN A 41 8.07 -3.31 -12.82
CA GLN A 41 9.32 -3.93 -13.25
C GLN A 41 9.10 -4.89 -14.42
N THR A 42 8.08 -5.75 -14.34
CA THR A 42 7.73 -6.69 -15.42
C THR A 42 7.40 -5.94 -16.72
N PHE A 43 6.61 -4.86 -16.63
CA PHE A 43 6.23 -4.06 -17.80
C PHE A 43 7.43 -3.35 -18.41
N GLN A 44 8.33 -2.85 -17.57
CA GLN A 44 9.59 -2.27 -18.02
C GLN A 44 10.47 -3.32 -18.73
N GLU A 45 10.62 -4.52 -18.17
CA GLU A 45 11.41 -5.62 -18.74
C GLU A 45 10.90 -6.08 -20.11
N ILE A 46 9.58 -6.11 -20.31
CA ILE A 46 8.96 -6.50 -21.60
C ILE A 46 8.79 -5.32 -22.57
N GLY A 47 9.35 -4.14 -22.25
CA GLY A 47 9.39 -2.98 -23.14
C GLY A 47 8.09 -2.19 -23.25
N ILE A 48 7.18 -2.30 -22.28
CA ILE A 48 6.01 -1.41 -22.19
C ILE A 48 6.50 -0.02 -21.77
N SER A 49 5.99 1.02 -22.42
CA SER A 49 6.36 2.40 -22.09
C SER A 49 5.87 2.81 -20.70
N ARG A 50 6.52 3.83 -20.12
CA ARG A 50 6.15 4.41 -18.84
C ARG A 50 4.70 4.90 -18.84
N ASP A 51 4.27 5.57 -19.91
CA ASP A 51 2.90 6.09 -20.06
C ASP A 51 1.85 4.97 -20.15
N ASN A 52 2.15 3.89 -20.89
CA ASN A 52 1.25 2.73 -20.94
C ASN A 52 1.21 1.99 -19.60
N THR A 53 2.31 1.97 -18.85
CA THR A 53 2.34 1.41 -17.50
C THR A 53 1.50 2.26 -16.55
N LEU A 54 1.56 3.59 -16.63
CA LEU A 54 0.72 4.50 -15.85
C LEU A 54 -0.77 4.18 -16.07
N PHE A 55 -1.20 4.15 -17.33
CA PHE A 55 -2.58 3.83 -17.69
C PHE A 55 -3.02 2.46 -17.15
N LYS A 56 -2.14 1.44 -17.23
CA LYS A 56 -2.45 0.10 -16.71
C LYS A 56 -2.51 0.04 -15.19
N LEU A 57 -1.77 0.87 -14.48
CA LEU A 57 -1.85 0.96 -13.01
C LEU A 57 -3.18 1.58 -12.57
N GLU A 58 -3.59 2.67 -13.21
CA GLU A 58 -4.89 3.31 -12.98
C GLU A 58 -6.05 2.33 -13.25
N GLU A 59 -6.00 1.64 -14.40
CA GLU A 59 -7.05 0.70 -14.83
C GLU A 59 -7.14 -0.53 -13.90
N LYS A 60 -6.01 -1.13 -13.51
CA LYS A 60 -5.99 -2.41 -12.78
C LYS A 60 -6.13 -2.29 -11.28
N PHE A 61 -5.66 -1.19 -10.70
CA PHE A 61 -5.65 -0.99 -9.24
C PHE A 61 -6.60 0.12 -8.78
N SER A 62 -7.37 0.70 -9.71
CA SER A 62 -8.27 1.84 -9.42
C SER A 62 -7.55 3.00 -8.71
N LEU A 63 -6.25 3.15 -9.00
CA LEU A 63 -5.42 4.22 -8.46
C LEU A 63 -5.75 5.53 -9.15
N SER A 64 -5.71 6.62 -8.39
CA SER A 64 -5.65 7.95 -8.99
C SER A 64 -4.35 8.12 -9.77
N THR A 65 -4.34 9.04 -10.74
CA THR A 65 -3.13 9.40 -11.50
C THR A 65 -1.98 9.77 -10.57
N GLN A 66 -2.26 10.51 -9.50
CA GLN A 66 -1.24 10.92 -8.54
C GLN A 66 -0.61 9.73 -7.79
N GLU A 67 -1.40 8.73 -7.41
CA GLU A 67 -0.90 7.52 -6.76
C GLU A 67 -0.11 6.64 -7.72
N ALA A 68 -0.62 6.46 -8.95
CA ALA A 68 0.04 5.69 -9.98
C ALA A 68 1.39 6.31 -10.37
N GLU A 69 1.46 7.63 -10.51
CA GLU A 69 2.71 8.37 -10.73
C GLU A 69 3.68 8.22 -9.56
N ARG A 70 3.20 8.28 -8.31
CA ARG A 70 4.04 8.06 -7.13
C ARG A 70 4.72 6.69 -7.19
N TYR A 71 3.97 5.64 -7.51
CA TYR A 71 4.53 4.30 -7.64
C TYR A 71 5.50 4.16 -8.81
N LEU A 72 5.19 4.76 -9.97
CA LEU A 72 6.12 4.81 -11.09
C LEU A 72 7.43 5.50 -10.70
N ASN A 73 7.38 6.64 -10.01
CA ASN A 73 8.59 7.34 -9.58
C ASN A 73 9.42 6.54 -8.58
N LEU A 74 8.78 5.69 -7.77
CA LEU A 74 9.48 4.86 -6.78
C LEU A 74 10.14 3.62 -7.38
N TYR A 75 9.53 3.04 -8.42
CA TYR A 75 9.90 1.69 -8.90
C TYR A 75 10.37 1.61 -10.35
N TRP A 76 10.12 2.63 -11.18
CA TRP A 76 10.63 2.70 -12.54
C TRP A 76 12.14 2.94 -12.50
N SER A 77 12.93 1.99 -12.98
CA SER A 77 14.40 2.07 -12.89
C SER A 77 14.99 2.66 -14.17
N ASP A 78 15.59 3.85 -14.14
CA ASP A 78 16.20 4.44 -15.36
C ASP A 78 17.43 3.68 -15.89
N LYS A 79 17.88 2.64 -15.19
CA LYS A 79 19.02 1.81 -15.59
C LYS A 79 18.56 0.60 -16.39
N GLN A 80 18.58 0.76 -17.71
CA GLN A 80 18.82 -0.34 -18.63
C GLN A 80 20.35 -0.49 -18.74
N ASP A 81 20.92 -1.49 -18.07
CA ASP A 81 22.26 -2.01 -18.40
C ASP A 81 22.11 -3.14 -19.44
#